data_AF-A0A6S6M987-F1
#
_entry.id   AF-A0A6S6M987-F1
#
_cell.length_a   1.000
_cell.length_b   1.000
_cell.length_c   1.000
_cell.angle_alpha   90.00
_cell.angle_beta   90.00
_cell.angle_gamma   90.00
#
_symmetry.space_group_name_H-M   'P 1'
#
loop_
_entity.id
_entity.type
_entity.pdbx_description
1 polymer ?
#
loop_
_entity_poly.entity_id
_entity_poly.type
_entity_poly.pdbx_seq_one_letter_code
_entity_poly.pdbx_strand_id
1 'polypeptide(L)' 'MTKAYFLLLLACSQVFYGCSNNAVTRGMFEGIRTRNQLQTTPSEQVGKPAPPDYNEFERFRQETTR' A
#
# COMPACT_ATOMS: atom_id res chain seq x y z
N MET A 1 -5.07 39.89 -9.22
CA MET A 1 -4.09 38.81 -9.50
C MET A 1 -3.97 37.81 -8.33
N THR A 2 -3.99 38.24 -7.07
CA THR A 2 -3.90 37.38 -5.87
C THR A 2 -4.98 36.31 -5.72
N LYS A 3 -6.23 36.57 -6.15
CA LYS A 3 -7.33 35.58 -6.09
C LYS A 3 -7.10 34.34 -6.96
N ALA A 4 -6.46 34.50 -8.12
CA ALA A 4 -6.17 33.38 -9.03
C ALA A 4 -5.09 32.44 -8.45
N TYR A 5 -4.07 33.01 -7.80
CA TYR A 5 -3.06 32.23 -7.08
C TYR A 5 -3.65 31.43 -5.92
N PHE A 6 -4.58 32.02 -5.17
CA PHE A 6 -5.26 31.32 -4.08
C PHE A 6 -6.06 30.12 -4.59
N LEU A 7 -6.78 30.27 -5.70
CA LEU A 7 -7.53 29.17 -6.31
C LEU A 7 -6.62 28.09 -6.89
N LEU A 8 -5.49 28.48 -7.49
CA LEU A 8 -4.48 27.53 -7.99
C LEU A 8 -3.87 26.71 -6.84
N LEU A 9 -3.48 27.36 -5.75
CA LEU A 9 -2.93 26.69 -4.56
C LEU A 9 -3.96 25.75 -3.91
N LEU A 10 -5.22 26.17 -3.87
CA LEU A 10 -6.31 25.32 -3.37
C LEU A 10 -6.53 24.10 -4.26
N ALA A 11 -6.49 24.26 -5.59
CA ALA A 11 -6.61 23.15 -6.53
C ALA A 11 -5.44 22.17 -6.43
N CYS A 12 -4.21 22.68 -6.30
CA CYS A 12 -3.02 21.85 -6.10
C CYS A 12 -3.09 21.07 -4.78
N SER A 13 -3.61 21.65 -3.70
CA SER A 13 -3.68 20.95 -2.42
C SER A 13 -4.64 19.76 -2.48
N GLN A 14 -5.76 19.85 -3.19
CA GLN A 14 -6.72 18.74 -3.36
C GLN A 14 -6.09 17.52 -4.06
N VAL A 15 -5.14 17.72 -4.98
CA VAL A 15 -4.43 16.61 -5.65
C VAL A 15 -3.57 15.82 -4.67
N PHE A 16 -2.98 16.48 -3.67
CA PHE A 16 -2.15 15.82 -2.67
C PHE A 16 -2.95 15.15 -1.54
N TYR A 17 -4.17 15.62 -1.25
CA TYR A 17 -5.06 14.99 -0.25
C TYR A 17 -5.69 13.67 -0.72
N GLY A 18 -5.59 13.34 -2.02
CA GLY A 18 -6.15 12.11 -2.60
C GLY A 18 -5.31 10.86 -2.41
N CYS A 19 -4.09 10.96 -1.88
CA CYS A 19 -3.27 9.80 -1.52
C CYS A 19 -3.88 9.08 -0.32
N SER A 20 -4.84 8.19 -0.59
CA SER A 20 -5.43 7.33 0.42
C SER A 20 -4.34 6.51 1.11
N ASN A 21 -4.25 6.61 2.44
CA ASN A 21 -3.35 5.79 3.26
C ASN A 21 -3.48 4.29 2.96
N ASN A 22 -4.66 3.85 2.52
CA ASN A 22 -4.90 2.47 2.13
C ASN A 22 -4.15 2.09 0.84
N ALA A 23 -4.13 2.97 -0.16
CA ALA A 23 -3.38 2.75 -1.40
C ALA A 23 -1.86 2.68 -1.13
N VAL A 24 -1.36 3.53 -0.23
CA VAL A 24 0.05 3.51 0.20
C VAL A 24 0.37 2.20 0.94
N THR A 25 -0.45 1.83 1.92
CA THR A 25 -0.25 0.60 2.71
C THR A 25 -0.29 -0.64 1.83
N ARG A 26 -1.23 -0.70 0.88
CA ARG A 26 -1.33 -1.77 -0.10
C ARG A 26 -0.13 -1.86 -1.02
N GLY A 27 0.29 -0.73 -1.58
CA GLY A 27 1.48 -0.68 -2.43
C GLY A 27 2.74 -1.13 -1.70
N MET A 28 2.92 -0.71 -0.43
CA MET A 28 4.04 -1.16 0.39
C MET A 28 3.99 -2.66 0.66
N PHE A 29 2.82 -3.21 1.01
CA PHE A 29 2.65 -4.65 1.25
C PHE A 29 2.96 -5.46 -0.01
N GLU A 30 2.37 -5.11 -1.15
CA GLU A 30 2.57 -5.83 -2.42
C GLU A 30 4.02 -5.74 -2.88
N GLY A 31 4.68 -4.59 -2.70
CA GLY A 31 6.10 -4.42 -2.98
C GLY A 31 6.99 -5.32 -2.13
N ILE A 32 6.75 -5.39 -0.82
CA ILE A 32 7.50 -6.27 0.09
C ILE A 32 7.25 -7.74 -0.24
N ARG A 33 5.99 -8.13 -0.47
CA ARG A 33 5.62 -9.50 -0.85
C ARG A 33 6.35 -9.94 -2.11
N THR A 34 6.31 -9.11 -3.16
CA THR A 34 6.96 -9.39 -4.45
C THR A 34 8.46 -9.52 -4.28
N ARG A 35 9.09 -8.61 -3.52
CA ARG A 35 10.52 -8.68 -3.22
C ARG A 35 10.88 -9.99 -2.52
N ASN A 36 10.13 -10.39 -1.50
CA ASN A 36 10.38 -11.62 -0.75
C ASN A 36 10.21 -12.87 -1.63
N GLN A 37 9.23 -12.87 -2.52
CA GLN A 37 9.03 -13.96 -3.50
C GLN A 37 10.19 -14.06 -4.49
N LEU A 38 10.74 -12.93 -4.94
CA LEU A 38 11.89 -12.90 -5.85
C LEU A 38 13.21 -13.31 -5.15
N GLN A 39 13.32 -13.07 -3.84
CA GLN A 39 14.50 -13.42 -3.05
C GLN A 39 14.46 -14.84 -2.50
N THR A 40 13.31 -15.52 -2.54
CA THR A 40 13.22 -16.93 -2.09
C THR A 40 13.58 -17.88 -3.22
N THR A 41 14.42 -18.86 -2.90
CA THR A 41 14.80 -19.90 -3.86
C THR A 41 13.62 -20.85 -4.11
N PRO A 42 13.54 -21.50 -5.29
CA PRO A 42 12.47 -22.46 -5.57
C PRO A 42 12.37 -23.58 -4.54
N SER A 43 13.51 -24.09 -4.05
CA SER A 43 13.60 -25.10 -2.99
C SER A 43 13.00 -24.65 -1.66
N GLU A 44 13.07 -23.36 -1.34
CA GLU A 44 12.48 -22.81 -0.11
C GLU A 44 10.98 -22.59 -0.22
N GLN A 45 10.41 -22.58 -1.43
CA GLN A 45 8.98 -22.41 -1.67
C GLN A 45 8.22 -23.74 -1.72
N VAL A 46 8.91 -24.86 -1.99
CA VAL A 46 8.28 -26.20 -2.03
C VAL A 46 7.65 -26.53 -0.68
N GLY A 47 6.34 -26.82 -0.68
CA GLY A 47 5.60 -27.23 0.52
C GLY A 47 5.20 -26.08 1.46
N LYS A 48 5.55 -24.83 1.15
CA LYS A 48 5.04 -23.67 1.89
C LYS A 48 3.69 -23.20 1.35
N PRO A 49 2.77 -22.75 2.23
CA PRO A 49 1.53 -22.14 1.78
C PRO A 49 1.82 -20.88 0.96
N ALA A 50 0.91 -20.55 0.05
CA ALA A 50 1.00 -19.30 -0.69
C ALA A 50 1.04 -18.11 0.29
N PRO A 51 1.87 -17.08 0.03
CA PRO A 51 1.89 -15.90 0.88
C PRO A 51 0.50 -15.24 0.86
N PRO A 52 0.02 -14.73 2.01
CA PRO A 52 -1.30 -14.14 2.12
C PRO A 52 -1.46 -12.97 1.15
N ASP A 53 -2.69 -12.77 0.69
CA ASP A 53 -3.02 -11.58 -0.10
C ASP A 53 -3.18 -10.33 0.79
N TYR A 54 -3.34 -9.16 0.16
CA TYR A 54 -3.49 -7.92 0.93
C TYR A 54 -4.76 -7.90 1.79
N ASN A 55 -5.84 -8.53 1.33
CA ASN A 55 -7.11 -8.55 2.07
C ASN A 55 -7.00 -9.43 3.31
N GLU A 56 -6.32 -10.56 3.21
CA GLU A 56 -5.99 -11.43 4.35
C GLU A 56 -5.09 -10.70 5.35
N PHE A 57 -4.06 -10.00 4.87
CA PHE A 57 -3.21 -9.15 5.72
C PHE A 57 -4.02 -8.06 6.45
N GLU A 58 -4.92 -7.37 5.76
CA GLU A 58 -5.81 -6.36 6.37
C GLU A 58 -6.69 -6.96 7.47
N ARG A 59 -7.28 -8.14 7.23
CA ARG A 59 -8.08 -8.85 8.27
C ARG A 59 -7.24 -9.16 9.50
N PHE A 60 -6.06 -9.75 9.32
CA PHE A 60 -5.15 -10.05 10.45
C PHE A 60 -4.73 -8.80 11.21
N ARG A 61 -4.46 -7.69 10.48
CA ARG A 61 -4.10 -6.41 11.10
C ARG A 61 -5.25 -5.86 11.95
N GLN A 62 -6.48 -5.94 11.46
CA GLN A 62 -7.67 -5.48 12.19
C GLN A 62 -7.96 -6.35 13.41
N GLU A 63 -7.76 -7.67 13.32
CA GLU A 63 -7.88 -8.60 14.44
C GLU A 63 -6.82 -8.35 15.52
N THR A 64 -5.57 -8.03 15.13
CA THR A 64 -4.46 -7.78 16.07
C THR A 64 -4.58 -6.43 16.79
N THR A 65 -5.30 -5.47 16.20
CA THR A 65 -5.47 -4.13 16.77
C THR A 65 -6.64 -4.05 17.77
N ARG A 66 -7.42 -5.13 17.91
CA ARG A 66 -8.64 -5.18 18.71
C ARG A 66 -8.38 -5.78 20.10
#